data_AF-A0A835E5D0-F1
#
_entry.id   AF-A0A835E5D0-F1
#
_cell.length_a   1.000
_cell.length_b   1.000
_cell.length_c   1.000
_cell.angle_alpha   90.00
_cell.angle_beta   90.00
_cell.angle_gamma   90.00
#
_symmetry.space_group_name_H-M   'P 1'
#
loop_
_entity.id
_entity.type
_entity.pdbx_description
1 polymer ?
#
loop_
_entity_poly.entity_id
_entity_poly.type
_entity_poly.pdbx_seq_one_letter_code
_entity_poly.pdbx_strand_id
1 'polypeptide(L)' 'MESGEAAIGVMIRDDEGQPLLMACRKLYHCRDAEEAEAPACLEGVRMGARWQDKDFFSWNEIAPRL' A
#
# COMPACT_ATOMS: atom_id res chain seq x y z
N MET A 1 -9.11 20.46 -18.64
CA MET A 1 -7.74 20.08 -18.25
C MET A 1 -7.92 19.24 -17.00
N GLU A 2 -7.75 17.92 -17.12
CA GLU A 2 -7.78 17.04 -15.95
C GLU A 2 -6.78 17.59 -14.93
N SER A 3 -7.16 17.62 -13.66
CA SER A 3 -6.34 18.22 -12.60
C SER A 3 -5.00 17.51 -12.40
N GLY A 4 -4.80 16.36 -13.04
CA GLY A 4 -3.65 15.48 -12.82
C GLY A 4 -3.63 14.88 -11.42
N GLU A 5 -4.71 15.02 -10.65
CA GLU A 5 -4.79 14.43 -9.32
C GLU A 5 -4.87 12.90 -9.42
N ALA A 6 -4.04 12.22 -8.64
CA ALA A 6 -3.98 10.77 -8.60
C ALA A 6 -3.81 10.27 -7.16
N ALA A 7 -3.77 8.96 -6.99
CA ALA A 7 -3.45 8.34 -5.72
C ALA A 7 -2.67 7.05 -5.94
N ILE A 8 -1.84 6.71 -4.96
CA ILE A 8 -1.20 5.40 -4.86
C ILE A 8 -2.00 4.58 -3.86
N GLY A 9 -2.29 3.34 -4.21
CA GLY A 9 -2.85 2.33 -3.31
C GLY A 9 -2.01 1.08 -3.32
N VAL A 10 -1.72 0.54 -2.13
CA VAL A 10 -1.04 -0.74 -1.93
C VAL A 10 -1.91 -1.63 -1.05
N MET A 11 -2.07 -2.88 -1.45
CA MET A 11 -2.71 -3.92 -0.66
C MET A 11 -1.83 -5.18 -0.67
N ILE A 12 -1.42 -5.62 0.50
CA ILE A 12 -0.74 -6.90 0.69
C ILE A 12 -1.76 -7.88 1.24
N ARG A 13 -1.77 -9.09 0.69
CA ARG A 13 -2.68 -10.17 1.09
C ARG A 13 -1.90 -11.41 1.45
N ASP A 14 -2.47 -12.26 2.30
CA ASP A 14 -1.97 -13.62 2.51
C ASP A 14 -2.32 -14.52 1.31
N ASP A 15 -1.94 -15.79 1.41
CA ASP A 15 -2.21 -16.82 0.39
C ASP A 15 -3.70 -17.19 0.29
N GLU A 16 -4.50 -16.92 1.32
CA GLU A 16 -5.96 -17.05 1.29
C GLU A 16 -6.65 -15.80 0.67
N GLY A 17 -5.87 -14.78 0.34
CA GLY A 17 -6.35 -13.52 -0.21
C GLY A 17 -6.89 -12.55 0.84
N GLN A 18 -6.72 -12.82 2.14
CA GLN A 18 -7.12 -11.89 3.20
C GLN A 18 -6.17 -10.69 3.25
N PRO A 19 -6.68 -9.47 3.43
CA PRO A 19 -5.85 -8.28 3.50
C PRO A 19 -5.01 -8.27 4.78
N LEU A 20 -3.68 -8.18 4.62
CA LEU A 20 -2.71 -8.06 5.71
C LEU A 20 -2.31 -6.61 5.96
N LEU A 21 -2.21 -5.81 4.89
CA LEU A 21 -1.87 -4.39 4.95
C LEU A 21 -2.56 -3.64 3.83
N MET A 22 -3.06 -2.44 4.14
CA MET A 22 -3.58 -1.49 3.17
C MET A 22 -2.99 -0.11 3.45
N ALA A 23 -2.44 0.52 2.42
CA ALA A 23 -1.91 1.88 2.50
C ALA A 23 -2.31 2.67 1.26
N CYS A 24 -2.63 3.94 1.43
CA CYS A 24 -2.87 4.86 0.33
C CYS A 24 -2.31 6.23 0.62
N ARG A 25 -1.94 6.96 -0.45
CA ARG A 25 -1.66 8.40 -0.34
C ARG A 25 -2.04 9.14 -1.61
N LYS A 26 -2.40 10.41 -1.46
CA LYS A 26 -2.70 11.31 -2.57
C LYS A 26 -1.41 11.70 -3.31
N LEU A 27 -1.48 11.73 -4.64
CA LEU A 27 -0.52 12.41 -5.51
C LEU A 27 -1.17 13.70 -5.99
N TYR A 28 -0.52 14.83 -5.70
CA TYR A 28 -1.08 16.14 -6.03
C TYR A 28 -1.07 16.42 -7.54
N HIS A 29 -0.17 15.77 -8.28
CA HIS A 29 -0.08 15.89 -9.72
C HIS A 29 0.65 14.71 -10.35
N CYS A 30 0.10 14.16 -11.42
CA CYS A 30 0.71 13.22 -12.36
C CYS A 30 0.34 13.64 -13.78
N ARG A 31 1.25 13.43 -14.72
CA ARG A 31 1.05 13.69 -16.14
C ARG A 31 0.11 12.65 -16.77
N ASP A 32 0.24 11.40 -16.36
CA ASP A 32 -0.45 10.24 -16.91
C ASP A 32 -0.54 9.11 -15.86
N ALA A 33 -1.21 8.01 -16.22
CA ALA A 33 -1.38 6.87 -15.33
C ALA A 33 -0.04 6.15 -15.07
N GLU A 34 0.83 6.11 -16.08
CA GLU A 34 2.14 5.46 -16.02
C GLU A 34 3.06 6.12 -14.98
N GLU A 35 3.05 7.45 -14.88
CA GLU A 35 3.77 8.20 -13.84
C GLU A 35 3.23 7.91 -12.44
N ALA A 36 1.93 7.63 -12.29
CA ALA A 36 1.33 7.24 -11.00
C ALA A 36 1.62 5.77 -10.64
N GLU A 37 1.70 4.88 -11.63
CA GLU A 37 1.95 3.45 -11.42
C GLU A 37 3.37 3.15 -10.95
N ALA A 38 4.39 3.79 -11.53
CA ALA A 38 5.79 3.56 -11.16
C ALA A 38 6.07 3.68 -9.64
N PRO A 39 5.67 4.76 -8.94
CA PRO A 39 5.83 4.84 -7.49
C PRO A 39 4.89 3.89 -6.72
N ALA A 40 3.70 3.57 -7.25
CA ALA A 40 2.81 2.59 -6.64
C ALA A 40 3.43 1.19 -6.58
N CYS A 41 4.03 0.74 -7.70
CA CYS A 41 4.75 -0.52 -7.76
C CYS A 41 5.96 -0.54 -6.82
N LEU A 42 6.75 0.54 -6.80
CA LEU A 42 7.92 0.65 -5.93
C LEU A 42 7.53 0.56 -4.44
N GLU A 43 6.42 1.17 -4.04
CA GLU A 43 5.91 1.07 -2.68
C GLU A 43 5.40 -0.30 -2.32
N GLY A 44 4.64 -0.93 -3.21
CA GLY A 44 4.23 -2.32 -3.03
C GLY A 44 5.42 -3.23 -2.77
N VAL A 45 6.47 -3.12 -3.58
CA VAL A 45 7.71 -3.90 -3.42
C VAL A 45 8.42 -3.57 -2.10
N ARG A 46 8.56 -2.30 -1.74
CA ARG A 46 9.21 -1.87 -0.48
C ARG A 46 8.47 -2.37 0.75
N MET A 47 7.14 -2.32 0.74
CA MET A 47 6.31 -2.81 1.83
C MET A 47 6.40 -4.33 1.93
N GLY A 48 6.32 -5.06 0.81
CA GLY A 48 6.49 -6.51 0.78
C GLY A 48 7.89 -6.96 1.25
N ALA A 49 8.94 -6.24 0.88
CA ALA A 49 10.31 -6.56 1.29
C ALA A 49 10.53 -6.41 2.81
N ARG A 50 9.81 -5.50 3.47
CA ARG A 50 9.89 -5.29 4.93
C ARG A 50 9.03 -6.26 5.74
N TRP A 51 8.22 -7.09 5.10
CA TRP A 51 7.36 -8.07 5.79
C TRP A 51 8.14 -9.09 6.65
N GLN A 52 9.42 -9.33 6.33
CA GLN A 52 10.27 -10.26 7.10
C GLN A 52 10.62 -9.75 8.51
N ASP A 53 10.32 -8.48 8.84
CA ASP A 53 10.38 -7.96 10.21
C ASP A 53 9.16 -8.48 11.00
N LYS A 54 9.27 -9.74 11.45
CA LYS A 54 8.23 -10.53 12.14
C LYS A 54 7.64 -9.89 13.41
N ASP A 55 8.24 -8.81 13.91
CA ASP A 55 7.77 -8.08 15.09
C ASP A 55 6.81 -6.93 14.76
N PHE A 56 6.58 -6.61 13.47
CA PHE A 56 5.78 -5.45 13.07
C PHE A 56 4.26 -5.69 13.11
N PHE A 57 3.83 -6.95 13.14
CA PHE A 57 2.42 -7.36 13.15
C PHE A 57 2.20 -8.43 14.23
N SER A 58 2.44 -8.08 15.50
CA SER A 58 1.86 -8.86 16.60
C SER A 58 0.34 -8.83 16.44
N TRP A 59 -0.27 -9.97 16.10
CA TRP A 59 -1.72 -10.14 15.99
C TRP A 59 -2.49 -9.68 17.26
N ASN A 60 -1.80 -9.56 18.40
CA ASN A 60 -2.36 -9.04 19.64
C ASN A 60 -2.51 -7.51 19.70
N GLU A 61 -1.94 -6.75 18.75
CA GLU A 61 -2.00 -5.28 18.73
C GLU A 61 -2.99 -4.71 17.70
N ILE A 62 -3.53 -5.54 16.80
CA ILE A 62 -4.35 -5.10 15.66
C ILE A 62 -5.81 -5.55 15.78
N ALA A 63 -6.13 -6.47 16.69
CA ALA A 63 -7.51 -6.70 17.06
C ALA A 63 -8.03 -5.49 17.86
N PRO A 64 -9.13 -4.84 17.44
CA PRO A 64 -9.85 -3.96 18.35
C PRO A 64 -10.29 -4.84 19.53
N ARG A 65 -9.99 -4.42 20.76
CA ARG A 65 -10.71 -4.94 21.92
C ARG A 65 -12.20 -4.62 21.73
N LEU A 66 -12.96 -5.61 21.27
CA LEU A 66 -14.41 -5.70 21.36
C LEU A 66 -14.76 -7.00 22.07
#